data_AF-A0A950S7A7-F1
#
_entry.id   AF-A0A950S7A7-F1
#
_cell.length_a   1.000
_cell.length_b   1.000
_cell.length_c   1.000
_cell.angle_alpha   90.00
_cell.angle_beta   90.00
_cell.angle_gamma   90.00
#
_symmetry.space_group_name_H-M   'P 1'
#
loop_
_entity.id
_entity.type
_entity.pdbx_description
1 polymer ?
#
loop_
_entity_poly.entity_id
_entity_poly.type
_entity_poly.pdbx_seq_one_letter_code
_entity_poly.pdbx_strand_id
1 'polypeptide(L)'
;MRVAIGVLLAIGVGLVLTPLHEDVAVALAQSLATGTPTAAHTGTPTAPAPAQPAPTAQPTATIVAAIAVVPINTPVPTATRTPTRTPTQTPTATPTPTKTPTAAPAVASLATVAATPRPTPGVTARGVVLSNVATSSITRSGATVTWTTDLPSTSWVEFGPTPAYGTQTPADPSLLTTHTVVLDGLQPGTTYHVRAASASASGLPAVSVDGTFTTAPAGTGPDVLDVGVRRVTSTNALIGWTTPTGNFAQLEYGTSINYGSFTLLQVFSTQAQEMVLSNLTPGTQYHLRVKEWDGAGYLAASPDLIFVTTSAGPATLIGNQTVQPAPVIIPQGRAAAYQYVASQSGLASRIRVYVDDGSTSGQLRAALYSDQAGAPGAILAQGSIVPAAGWNTIALPPTFVLGGGRYWLAVLSPSGALATRQASASGTSADGTSAGGSSQLSLQGTLAAFPAAWTPGAAGASAPLAAYVQQIPPSVTVMAPNDGATLNGPVELSAVVDDDSPVTLVQFLVDGVPVGVATRAPFTLTWDSSAARTRTPHTIAARAMDALGRTATSAVVTVASSDYTFTTPSGSTEAAPF
;
A
#
# COMPACT_ATOMS: atom_id res chain seq x y z
N MET A 1 19.20 51.17 -22.71
CA MET A 1 19.06 50.91 -21.26
C MET A 1 18.20 49.65 -21.10
N ARG A 2 18.84 48.49 -21.01
CA ARG A 2 18.24 47.17 -20.76
C ARG A 2 19.24 46.44 -19.86
N VAL A 3 18.83 46.01 -18.67
CA VAL A 3 19.63 45.16 -17.80
C VAL A 3 18.80 43.94 -17.44
N ALA A 4 19.31 42.79 -17.84
CA ALA A 4 18.87 41.46 -17.43
C ALA A 4 19.49 41.14 -16.07
N ILE A 5 18.73 40.49 -15.18
CA ILE A 5 19.25 39.89 -13.95
C ILE A 5 19.14 38.38 -14.10
N GLY A 6 20.29 37.72 -14.19
CA GLY A 6 20.43 36.27 -14.16
C GLY A 6 20.48 35.75 -12.73
N VAL A 7 19.80 34.64 -12.50
CA VAL A 7 19.80 33.86 -11.26
C VAL A 7 20.99 32.90 -11.28
N LEU A 8 21.81 32.93 -10.22
CA LEU A 8 22.93 32.02 -10.01
C LEU A 8 22.44 30.78 -9.25
N LEU A 9 22.54 29.59 -9.86
CA LEU A 9 22.25 28.30 -9.25
C LEU A 9 23.55 27.72 -8.65
N ALA A 10 23.62 27.59 -7.33
CA ALA A 10 24.71 26.88 -6.66
C ALA A 10 24.38 25.38 -6.58
N ILE A 11 25.15 24.55 -7.28
CA ILE A 11 25.08 23.10 -7.20
C ILE A 11 25.95 22.66 -6.02
N GLY A 12 25.31 22.32 -4.90
CA GLY A 12 25.93 21.61 -3.78
C GLY A 12 25.72 20.11 -3.95
N VAL A 13 26.77 19.39 -4.35
CA VAL A 13 26.81 17.92 -4.30
C VAL A 13 27.06 17.53 -2.84
N GLY A 14 26.00 17.13 -2.14
CA GLY A 14 26.08 16.51 -0.81
C GLY A 14 26.35 15.02 -0.94
N LEU A 15 27.59 14.61 -0.71
CA LEU A 15 27.98 13.22 -0.49
C LEU A 15 27.43 12.77 0.87
N VAL A 16 26.59 11.73 0.90
CA VAL A 16 26.14 11.11 2.16
C VAL A 16 27.21 10.13 2.63
N LEU A 17 27.95 10.50 3.68
CA LEU A 17 28.76 9.59 4.49
C LEU A 17 27.89 9.05 5.63
N THR A 18 27.81 7.72 5.77
CA THR A 18 27.23 7.03 6.92
C THR A 18 28.18 7.05 8.13
N PRO A 19 27.69 7.03 9.39
CA PRO A 19 28.53 7.09 10.57
C PRO A 19 29.00 5.70 11.00
N LEU A 20 30.25 5.59 11.43
CA LEU A 20 30.77 4.47 12.22
C LEU A 20 31.50 5.03 13.45
N HIS A 21 31.38 4.27 14.53
CA HIS A 21 31.67 4.54 15.95
C HIS A 21 33.07 5.13 16.29
N GLU A 22 33.04 6.00 17.31
CA GLU A 22 33.98 6.33 18.41
C GLU A 22 35.52 6.25 18.29
N ASP A 23 36.12 7.32 18.86
CA ASP A 23 37.44 7.53 19.46
C ASP A 23 38.70 7.67 18.57
N VAL A 24 39.24 8.91 18.50
CA VAL A 24 40.53 9.29 19.13
C VAL A 24 40.76 10.82 19.00
N ALA A 25 40.82 11.48 20.16
CA ALA A 25 41.59 12.66 20.59
C ALA A 25 41.89 13.86 19.66
N VAL A 26 41.36 15.02 20.09
CA VAL A 26 42.07 16.29 20.41
C VAL A 26 43.15 16.79 19.43
N ALA A 27 42.81 17.85 18.68
CA ALA A 27 43.53 19.13 18.59
C ALA A 27 43.43 19.75 17.18
N LEU A 28 42.69 20.85 17.03
CA LEU A 28 43.29 22.15 16.68
C LEU A 28 42.20 23.22 16.62
N ALA A 29 42.25 24.10 17.61
CA ALA A 29 41.56 25.38 17.57
C ALA A 29 42.32 26.36 16.66
N GLN A 30 41.53 27.18 15.97
CA GLN A 30 41.79 28.58 15.64
C GLN A 30 42.82 28.95 14.56
N SER A 31 42.34 29.88 13.74
CA SER A 31 43.05 30.97 13.06
C SER A 31 43.40 30.77 11.58
N LEU A 32 42.51 31.25 10.72
CA LEU A 32 42.86 31.79 9.41
C LEU A 32 42.35 33.23 9.35
N ALA A 33 43.22 34.16 9.74
CA ALA A 33 43.10 35.57 9.41
C ALA A 33 44.38 36.01 8.70
N THR A 34 44.19 36.48 7.47
CA THR A 34 44.96 37.52 6.76
C THR A 34 46.41 37.25 6.33
N GLY A 35 46.67 37.56 5.05
CA GLY A 35 47.88 38.31 4.67
C GLY A 35 48.88 37.59 3.76
N THR A 36 48.77 37.85 2.46
CA THR A 36 49.82 37.73 1.43
C THR A 36 50.95 38.79 1.64
N PRO A 37 51.99 38.89 0.80
CA PRO A 37 53.12 37.97 0.55
C PRO A 37 54.51 38.70 0.62
N THR A 38 55.59 38.02 0.19
CA THR A 38 56.81 38.54 -0.51
C THR A 38 58.19 38.47 0.21
N ALA A 39 59.16 37.89 -0.54
CA ALA A 39 60.64 38.05 -0.52
C ALA A 39 61.45 37.44 0.66
N ALA A 40 62.65 36.89 0.50
CA ALA A 40 63.48 36.46 -0.63
C ALA A 40 64.73 35.72 -0.07
N HIS A 41 65.28 34.78 -0.86
CA HIS A 41 66.69 34.35 -1.01
C HIS A 41 67.61 33.98 0.18
N THR A 42 68.17 32.74 0.18
CA THR A 42 69.58 32.41 -0.19
C THR A 42 69.91 30.92 0.09
N GLY A 43 70.72 30.27 -0.77
CA GLY A 43 71.53 29.08 -0.39
C GLY A 43 71.38 27.79 -1.23
N THR A 44 72.14 27.69 -2.33
CA THR A 44 72.39 26.56 -3.26
C THR A 44 73.38 25.48 -2.71
N PRO A 45 73.86 24.47 -3.49
CA PRO A 45 73.18 23.29 -4.08
C PRO A 45 73.98 21.97 -3.85
N THR A 46 73.40 20.78 -4.09
CA THR A 46 74.21 19.58 -4.42
C THR A 46 73.45 18.55 -5.28
N ALA A 47 73.93 18.43 -6.53
CA ALA A 47 74.05 17.29 -7.46
C ALA A 47 72.88 16.30 -7.77
N PRO A 48 72.85 15.72 -9.00
CA PRO A 48 71.64 15.30 -9.70
C PRO A 48 71.43 13.79 -9.79
N ALA A 49 70.18 13.37 -10.05
CA ALA A 49 69.82 12.01 -10.49
C ALA A 49 68.68 12.08 -11.54
N PRO A 50 68.55 11.08 -12.44
CA PRO A 50 68.05 11.26 -13.79
C PRO A 50 66.55 10.99 -13.99
N ALA A 51 66.09 11.37 -15.19
CA ALA A 51 64.72 11.43 -15.68
C ALA A 51 63.84 10.18 -15.45
N GLN A 52 62.58 10.43 -15.11
CA GLN A 52 61.48 9.47 -15.18
C GLN A 52 60.32 10.04 -16.04
N PRO A 53 59.64 9.24 -16.89
CA PRO A 53 58.75 9.74 -17.94
C PRO A 53 57.38 10.22 -17.45
N ALA A 54 56.76 11.05 -18.28
CA ALA A 54 55.45 11.67 -18.11
C ALA A 54 54.33 10.69 -17.75
N PRO A 55 53.39 11.06 -16.85
CA PRO A 55 52.17 10.29 -16.66
C PRO A 55 51.25 10.45 -17.87
N THR A 56 50.94 9.31 -18.47
CA THR A 56 50.00 9.11 -19.57
C THR A 56 48.60 9.57 -19.20
N ALA A 57 47.95 10.18 -20.21
CA ALA A 57 46.58 10.66 -20.16
C ALA A 57 45.58 9.55 -19.79
N GLN A 58 44.77 9.84 -18.79
CA GLN A 58 43.58 9.05 -18.43
C GLN A 58 42.49 9.27 -19.50
N PRO A 59 41.83 8.21 -19.99
CA PRO A 59 40.87 8.33 -21.09
C PRO A 59 39.60 9.07 -20.67
N THR A 60 39.26 10.09 -21.45
CA THR A 60 37.97 10.75 -21.53
C THR A 60 36.89 9.73 -21.90
N ALA A 61 35.99 9.40 -20.98
CA ALA A 61 34.77 8.66 -21.29
C ALA A 61 33.76 9.62 -21.93
N THR A 62 33.82 9.75 -23.25
CA THR A 62 32.78 10.37 -24.06
C THR A 62 31.58 9.42 -24.11
N ILE A 63 30.49 9.76 -23.44
CA ILE A 63 29.19 9.10 -23.67
C ILE A 63 28.67 9.62 -25.01
N VAL A 64 28.89 8.84 -26.08
CA VAL A 64 28.20 9.00 -27.35
C VAL A 64 26.83 8.36 -27.19
N ALA A 65 25.78 9.18 -27.16
CA ALA A 65 24.40 8.72 -27.32
C ALA A 65 24.23 8.20 -28.76
N ALA A 66 24.35 6.89 -28.94
CA ALA A 66 23.96 6.22 -30.17
C ALA A 66 22.43 5.99 -30.12
N ILE A 67 21.68 6.91 -30.73
CA ILE A 67 20.28 6.69 -31.09
C ILE A 67 20.28 5.69 -32.25
N ALA A 68 20.02 4.43 -31.97
CA ALA A 68 19.70 3.44 -32.99
C ALA A 68 18.24 3.65 -33.43
N VAL A 69 18.05 4.38 -34.53
CA VAL A 69 16.78 4.42 -35.26
C VAL A 69 16.59 3.07 -35.95
N VAL A 70 15.62 2.28 -35.51
CA VAL A 70 15.17 1.08 -36.22
C VAL A 70 14.20 1.51 -37.33
N PRO A 71 14.49 1.23 -38.61
CA PRO A 71 13.52 1.44 -39.68
C PRO A 71 12.53 0.26 -39.72
N ILE A 72 11.26 0.53 -39.39
CA ILE A 72 10.16 -0.40 -39.69
C ILE A 72 9.62 -0.03 -41.08
N ASN A 73 9.93 -0.85 -42.07
CA ASN A 73 9.28 -0.81 -43.38
C ASN A 73 8.57 -2.14 -43.68
N THR A 74 7.23 -2.03 -43.72
CA THR A 74 6.27 -2.65 -44.69
C THR A 74 6.02 -4.17 -44.65
N PRO A 75 4.89 -4.70 -45.20
CA PRO A 75 3.78 -4.05 -45.91
C PRO A 75 2.34 -4.37 -45.41
N VAL A 76 1.44 -3.49 -45.79
CA VAL A 76 -0.02 -3.64 -45.82
C VAL A 76 -0.44 -4.55 -46.98
N PRO A 77 -1.39 -5.48 -46.82
CA PRO A 77 -2.17 -5.98 -47.94
C PRO A 77 -3.53 -5.28 -48.01
N THR A 78 -3.68 -4.53 -49.09
CA THR A 78 -4.92 -4.01 -49.67
C THR A 78 -5.87 -5.16 -50.02
N ALA A 79 -7.15 -5.07 -49.62
CA ALA A 79 -8.22 -5.82 -50.24
C ALA A 79 -9.35 -4.87 -50.67
N THR A 80 -9.55 -4.84 -51.98
CA THR A 80 -10.45 -3.99 -52.76
C THR A 80 -11.91 -4.44 -52.63
N ARG A 81 -12.82 -3.45 -52.63
CA ARG A 81 -14.29 -3.59 -52.61
C ARG A 81 -14.82 -3.99 -54.00
N THR A 82 -15.90 -4.80 -54.06
CA THR A 82 -17.00 -4.66 -55.04
C THR A 82 -18.30 -5.25 -54.45
N PRO A 83 -19.50 -4.68 -54.71
CA PRO A 83 -20.73 -4.89 -53.92
C PRO A 83 -21.75 -5.81 -54.60
N THR A 84 -22.64 -6.50 -53.87
CA THR A 84 -23.82 -7.15 -54.49
C THR A 84 -24.98 -7.38 -53.51
N ARG A 85 -26.07 -6.62 -53.74
CA ARG A 85 -27.51 -6.95 -53.71
C ARG A 85 -28.28 -7.26 -52.42
N THR A 86 -29.19 -6.33 -52.13
CA THR A 86 -30.52 -6.48 -51.51
C THR A 86 -31.41 -7.44 -52.30
N PRO A 87 -32.34 -8.15 -51.63
CA PRO A 87 -33.69 -8.25 -52.14
C PRO A 87 -34.74 -7.83 -51.10
N THR A 88 -35.58 -6.91 -51.56
CA THR A 88 -36.87 -6.49 -51.03
C THR A 88 -37.85 -7.66 -50.93
N GLN A 89 -38.71 -7.68 -49.92
CA GLN A 89 -40.06 -8.24 -50.05
C GLN A 89 -41.12 -7.33 -49.43
N THR A 90 -42.11 -7.00 -50.26
CA THR A 90 -43.43 -6.44 -49.95
C THR A 90 -44.46 -7.55 -50.23
N PRO A 91 -45.62 -7.56 -49.54
CA PRO A 91 -46.90 -7.44 -50.26
C PRO A 91 -47.83 -6.42 -49.56
N THR A 92 -48.41 -5.39 -50.21
CA THR A 92 -49.61 -5.39 -51.10
C THR A 92 -50.89 -5.81 -50.34
N ALA A 93 -52.04 -5.13 -50.28
CA ALA A 93 -52.57 -3.85 -50.78
C ALA A 93 -53.89 -3.47 -50.05
N THR A 94 -54.18 -2.16 -50.01
CA THR A 94 -55.44 -1.38 -50.25
C THR A 94 -56.69 -2.21 -50.67
N PRO A 95 -57.96 -1.84 -50.34
CA PRO A 95 -58.47 -0.48 -50.45
C PRO A 95 -59.52 0.07 -49.47
N THR A 96 -59.45 1.40 -49.32
CA THR A 96 -60.49 2.34 -48.92
C THR A 96 -61.69 2.32 -49.88
N PRO A 97 -62.89 2.70 -49.42
CA PRO A 97 -63.58 3.77 -50.12
C PRO A 97 -64.04 4.91 -49.20
N THR A 98 -63.82 6.10 -49.75
CA THR A 98 -64.16 7.43 -49.28
C THR A 98 -65.69 7.65 -49.23
N LYS A 99 -66.17 8.39 -48.23
CA LYS A 99 -66.98 9.62 -48.37
C LYS A 99 -67.45 10.19 -47.02
N THR A 100 -66.83 11.31 -46.63
CA THR A 100 -67.38 12.44 -45.84
C THR A 100 -68.54 13.10 -46.66
N PRO A 101 -69.48 13.94 -46.14
CA PRO A 101 -69.28 14.81 -44.98
C PRO A 101 -70.52 15.24 -44.12
N THR A 102 -70.22 15.98 -43.04
CA THR A 102 -71.01 17.07 -42.42
C THR A 102 -72.30 16.75 -41.64
N ALA A 103 -72.29 17.03 -40.33
CA ALA A 103 -73.13 18.07 -39.68
C ALA A 103 -73.03 18.00 -38.13
N ALA A 104 -72.69 19.13 -37.51
CA ALA A 104 -73.18 19.53 -36.18
C ALA A 104 -74.55 20.23 -36.38
N PRO A 105 -75.51 20.27 -35.41
CA PRO A 105 -75.29 20.82 -34.06
C PRO A 105 -76.08 20.19 -32.88
N ALA A 106 -75.59 20.51 -31.67
CA ALA A 106 -76.23 20.76 -30.36
C ALA A 106 -77.47 19.96 -29.86
N VAL A 107 -77.32 19.35 -28.67
CA VAL A 107 -78.24 19.51 -27.52
C VAL A 107 -77.53 19.19 -26.19
N ALA A 108 -77.84 19.96 -25.16
CA ALA A 108 -77.30 19.90 -23.79
C ALA A 108 -77.96 18.81 -22.91
N SER A 109 -77.46 18.65 -21.67
CA SER A 109 -77.98 17.86 -20.51
C SER A 109 -77.20 16.56 -20.26
N LEU A 110 -76.64 16.19 -19.09
CA LEU A 110 -76.71 16.61 -17.68
C LEU A 110 -75.42 16.14 -16.98
N ALA A 111 -75.03 16.82 -15.89
CA ALA A 111 -73.86 16.50 -15.08
C ALA A 111 -73.94 15.10 -14.43
N THR A 112 -72.94 14.25 -14.69
CA THR A 112 -72.68 13.05 -13.89
C THR A 112 -71.68 13.42 -12.79
N VAL A 113 -72.14 13.32 -11.54
CA VAL A 113 -71.33 13.46 -10.33
C VAL A 113 -70.18 12.46 -10.37
N ALA A 114 -68.95 12.97 -10.45
CA ALA A 114 -67.76 12.17 -10.21
C ALA A 114 -67.79 11.69 -8.74
N ALA A 115 -67.91 10.38 -8.56
CA ALA A 115 -67.78 9.75 -7.26
C ALA A 115 -66.41 10.08 -6.66
N THR A 116 -66.41 10.63 -5.45
CA THR A 116 -65.23 10.82 -4.63
C THR A 116 -64.62 9.45 -4.31
N PRO A 117 -63.30 9.23 -4.48
CA PRO A 117 -62.67 8.01 -4.02
C PRO A 117 -62.72 7.95 -2.49
N ARG A 118 -63.19 6.80 -2.00
CA ARG A 118 -63.24 6.41 -0.58
C ARG A 118 -61.86 6.60 0.08
N PRO A 119 -61.74 7.33 1.21
CA PRO A 119 -60.47 7.39 1.95
C PRO A 119 -60.15 6.01 2.54
N THR A 120 -59.00 5.47 2.16
CA THR A 120 -58.41 4.27 2.77
C THR A 120 -58.01 4.59 4.21
N PRO A 121 -58.27 3.72 5.20
CA PRO A 121 -57.86 3.95 6.59
C PRO A 121 -56.33 4.10 6.73
N GLY A 122 -55.92 4.99 7.64
CA GLY A 122 -54.59 5.57 7.74
C GLY A 122 -53.42 4.59 7.72
N VAL A 123 -52.58 4.73 6.70
CA VAL A 123 -51.16 4.41 6.81
C VAL A 123 -50.56 5.50 7.69
N THR A 124 -50.12 5.14 8.90
CA THR A 124 -49.33 6.07 9.73
C THR A 124 -48.08 6.43 8.93
N ALA A 125 -47.97 7.71 8.52
CA ALA A 125 -46.83 8.18 7.75
C ALA A 125 -45.54 7.94 8.55
N ARG A 126 -44.69 7.03 8.08
CA ARG A 126 -43.35 6.81 8.63
C ARG A 126 -42.43 7.93 8.11
N GLY A 127 -41.74 8.61 9.02
CA GLY A 127 -40.74 9.62 8.67
C GLY A 127 -39.55 9.02 7.93
N VAL A 128 -38.92 9.82 7.06
CA VAL A 128 -37.71 9.42 6.33
C VAL A 128 -36.53 9.32 7.30
N VAL A 129 -35.72 8.28 7.15
CA VAL A 129 -34.44 8.14 7.88
C VAL A 129 -33.30 8.39 6.91
N LEU A 130 -32.45 9.37 7.24
CA LEU A 130 -31.23 9.67 6.49
C LEU A 130 -30.05 8.87 7.07
N SER A 131 -29.20 8.35 6.20
CA SER A 131 -27.97 7.64 6.56
C SER A 131 -26.82 7.99 5.61
N ASN A 132 -25.58 7.70 6.02
CA ASN A 132 -24.37 7.91 5.21
C ASN A 132 -24.19 9.35 4.70
N VAL A 133 -24.55 10.35 5.53
CA VAL A 133 -24.38 11.76 5.17
C VAL A 133 -22.89 12.10 5.18
N ALA A 134 -22.35 12.49 4.02
CA ALA A 134 -20.93 12.81 3.86
C ALA A 134 -20.74 14.05 2.98
N THR A 135 -19.69 14.81 3.27
CA THR A 135 -19.23 15.95 2.45
C THR A 135 -17.91 15.59 1.76
N SER A 136 -17.83 15.78 0.46
CA SER A 136 -16.65 15.50 -0.37
C SER A 136 -16.44 16.59 -1.42
N SER A 137 -15.39 16.48 -2.23
CA SER A 137 -15.10 17.41 -3.34
C SER A 137 -15.11 18.89 -2.92
N ILE A 138 -14.61 19.18 -1.70
CA ILE A 138 -14.59 20.53 -1.15
C ILE A 138 -13.58 21.37 -1.95
N THR A 139 -14.08 22.37 -2.65
CA THR A 139 -13.28 23.34 -3.40
C THR A 139 -13.14 24.63 -2.59
N ARG A 140 -12.48 25.63 -3.16
CA ARG A 140 -12.47 26.99 -2.59
C ARG A 140 -13.84 27.67 -2.60
N SER A 141 -14.78 27.18 -3.41
CA SER A 141 -16.08 27.82 -3.61
C SER A 141 -17.23 26.82 -3.69
N GLY A 142 -17.05 25.59 -3.25
CA GLY A 142 -18.07 24.56 -3.36
C GLY A 142 -17.75 23.30 -2.56
N ALA A 143 -18.70 22.38 -2.52
CA ALA A 143 -18.58 21.05 -1.92
C ALA A 143 -19.71 20.16 -2.43
N THR A 144 -19.56 18.83 -2.37
CA THR A 144 -20.64 17.88 -2.68
C THR A 144 -21.10 17.20 -1.41
N VAL A 145 -22.42 17.12 -1.21
CA VAL A 145 -23.06 16.44 -0.08
C VAL A 145 -23.82 15.23 -0.60
N THR A 146 -23.55 14.05 -0.04
CA THR A 146 -24.21 12.79 -0.41
C THR A 146 -24.84 12.11 0.79
N TRP A 147 -25.97 11.43 0.59
CA TRP A 147 -26.64 10.62 1.61
C TRP A 147 -27.61 9.61 0.98
N THR A 148 -28.11 8.69 1.81
CA THR A 148 -29.16 7.72 1.43
C THR A 148 -30.39 7.84 2.33
N THR A 149 -31.55 7.47 1.79
CA THR A 149 -32.84 7.45 2.52
C THR A 149 -33.48 6.06 2.46
N ASP A 150 -34.19 5.69 3.52
CA ASP A 150 -34.93 4.41 3.61
C ASP A 150 -36.22 4.38 2.77
N LEU A 151 -36.66 5.55 2.29
CA LEU A 151 -37.84 5.73 1.43
C LEU A 151 -37.50 6.64 0.23
N PRO A 152 -38.15 6.45 -0.94
CA PRO A 152 -38.08 7.40 -2.05
C PRO A 152 -38.50 8.80 -1.60
N SER A 153 -37.55 9.74 -1.66
CA SER A 153 -37.68 11.06 -1.07
C SER A 153 -37.07 12.13 -1.97
N THR A 154 -37.52 13.38 -1.78
CA THR A 154 -36.88 14.59 -2.30
C THR A 154 -35.58 14.89 -1.57
N SER A 155 -34.74 15.80 -2.09
CA SER A 155 -33.47 16.17 -1.46
C SER A 155 -33.16 17.66 -1.54
N TRP A 156 -32.62 18.21 -0.45
CA TRP A 156 -31.98 19.54 -0.41
C TRP A 156 -30.95 19.59 0.71
N VAL A 157 -30.14 20.65 0.70
CA VAL A 157 -29.12 20.91 1.72
C VAL A 157 -29.31 22.31 2.30
N GLU A 158 -29.18 22.41 3.61
CA GLU A 158 -29.10 23.69 4.33
C GLU A 158 -27.67 23.90 4.81
N PHE A 159 -27.10 25.08 4.54
CA PHE A 159 -25.71 25.36 4.83
C PHE A 159 -25.45 26.84 5.14
N GLY A 160 -24.33 27.13 5.82
CA GLY A 160 -23.75 28.47 5.93
C GLY A 160 -22.69 28.58 7.03
N PRO A 161 -22.14 29.78 7.27
CA PRO A 161 -20.94 29.96 8.10
C PRO A 161 -21.19 29.80 9.62
N THR A 162 -22.43 29.53 10.03
CA THR A 162 -22.82 29.35 11.43
C THR A 162 -23.83 28.21 11.55
N PRO A 163 -24.06 27.63 12.74
CA PRO A 163 -25.06 26.57 12.95
C PRO A 163 -26.51 26.98 12.62
N ALA A 164 -26.78 28.26 12.35
CA ALA A 164 -28.06 28.72 11.84
C ALA A 164 -28.27 28.41 10.34
N TYR A 165 -27.21 27.93 9.65
CA TYR A 165 -27.13 27.71 8.21
C TYR A 165 -27.41 28.99 7.41
N GLY A 166 -28.65 29.43 7.32
CA GLY A 166 -29.05 30.68 6.67
C GLY A 166 -29.12 30.61 5.15
N THR A 167 -28.64 29.53 4.53
CA THR A 167 -28.81 29.25 3.09
C THR A 167 -29.40 27.85 2.88
N GLN A 168 -30.23 27.69 1.85
CA GLN A 168 -30.81 26.42 1.45
C GLN A 168 -30.70 26.26 -0.07
N THR A 169 -30.33 25.07 -0.56
CA THR A 169 -30.38 24.75 -1.99
C THR A 169 -31.83 24.56 -2.46
N PRO A 170 -32.12 24.71 -3.76
CA PRO A 170 -33.40 24.25 -4.31
C PRO A 170 -33.62 22.77 -3.99
N ALA A 171 -34.87 22.40 -3.69
CA ALA A 171 -35.23 21.01 -3.49
C ALA A 171 -35.36 20.27 -4.82
N ASP A 172 -34.66 19.14 -4.94
CA ASP A 172 -34.86 18.19 -6.03
C ASP A 172 -36.17 17.41 -5.77
N PRO A 173 -37.19 17.54 -6.65
CA PRO A 173 -38.48 16.88 -6.46
C PRO A 173 -38.44 15.39 -6.82
N SER A 174 -37.34 14.87 -7.39
CA SER A 174 -37.22 13.46 -7.75
C SER A 174 -37.22 12.58 -6.50
N LEU A 175 -38.00 11.50 -6.54
CA LEU A 175 -38.13 10.59 -5.41
C LEU A 175 -37.11 9.45 -5.54
N LEU A 176 -35.93 9.68 -4.96
CA LEU A 176 -34.80 8.75 -4.98
C LEU A 176 -34.47 8.24 -3.57
N THR A 177 -33.64 7.20 -3.49
CA THR A 177 -33.07 6.67 -2.23
C THR A 177 -31.59 6.98 -2.05
N THR A 178 -30.95 7.51 -3.09
CA THR A 178 -29.57 8.00 -3.08
C THR A 178 -29.58 9.43 -3.59
N HIS A 179 -28.97 10.33 -2.84
CA HIS A 179 -29.03 11.76 -3.07
C HIS A 179 -27.63 12.35 -3.18
N THR A 180 -27.50 13.34 -4.05
CA THR A 180 -26.28 14.12 -4.24
C THR A 180 -26.66 15.58 -4.50
N VAL A 181 -26.11 16.49 -3.72
CA VAL A 181 -26.30 17.93 -3.89
C VAL A 181 -24.94 18.61 -3.94
N VAL A 182 -24.73 19.40 -4.98
CA VAL A 182 -23.52 20.21 -5.15
C VAL A 182 -23.79 21.61 -4.63
N LEU A 183 -22.93 22.08 -3.73
CA LEU A 183 -22.88 23.44 -3.22
C LEU A 183 -21.88 24.25 -4.04
N ASP A 184 -22.26 25.46 -4.43
CA ASP A 184 -21.44 26.41 -5.17
C ASP A 184 -21.49 27.81 -4.52
N GLY A 185 -20.66 28.73 -5.03
CA GLY A 185 -20.63 30.12 -4.56
C GLY A 185 -20.11 30.32 -3.13
N LEU A 186 -19.43 29.33 -2.53
CA LEU A 186 -18.90 29.44 -1.18
C LEU A 186 -17.69 30.39 -1.11
N GLN A 187 -17.46 30.96 0.08
CA GLN A 187 -16.29 31.79 0.33
C GLN A 187 -15.07 30.90 0.58
N PRO A 188 -13.89 31.19 -0.01
CA PRO A 188 -12.65 30.46 0.27
C PRO A 188 -12.20 30.57 1.72
N GLY A 189 -11.53 29.53 2.23
CA GLY A 189 -10.96 29.49 3.59
C GLY A 189 -11.98 29.65 4.71
N THR A 190 -13.24 29.31 4.44
CA THR A 190 -14.37 29.55 5.36
C THR A 190 -14.95 28.22 5.82
N THR A 191 -15.16 28.10 7.14
CA THR A 191 -15.86 26.95 7.72
C THR A 191 -17.37 27.10 7.55
N TYR A 192 -18.01 26.07 7.03
CA TYR A 192 -19.44 25.97 6.82
C TYR A 192 -20.04 24.86 7.69
N HIS A 193 -21.17 25.16 8.31
CA HIS A 193 -22.10 24.18 8.86
C HIS A 193 -23.05 23.72 7.75
N VAL A 194 -23.40 22.43 7.75
CA VAL A 194 -24.25 21.82 6.74
C VAL A 194 -25.13 20.73 7.34
N ARG A 195 -26.38 20.64 6.88
CA ARG A 195 -27.27 19.50 7.12
C ARG A 195 -28.01 19.09 5.86
N ALA A 196 -28.11 17.79 5.63
CA ALA A 196 -28.90 17.22 4.56
C ALA A 196 -30.37 17.09 4.99
N ALA A 197 -31.29 17.24 4.05
CA ALA A 197 -32.71 17.15 4.32
C ALA A 197 -33.46 16.46 3.18
N SER A 198 -34.47 15.67 3.54
CA SER A 198 -35.28 14.89 2.60
C SER A 198 -36.72 14.76 3.07
N ALA A 199 -37.66 14.70 2.12
CA ALA A 199 -39.08 14.43 2.40
C ALA A 199 -39.65 13.40 1.44
N SER A 200 -40.36 12.40 1.97
CA SER A 200 -41.07 11.40 1.16
C SER A 200 -42.36 11.98 0.59
N ALA A 201 -42.95 11.28 -0.39
CA ALA A 201 -44.20 11.70 -1.05
C ALA A 201 -45.40 11.85 -0.09
N SER A 202 -45.34 11.25 1.10
CA SER A 202 -46.43 11.19 2.07
C SER A 202 -46.09 11.78 3.44
N GLY A 203 -44.88 12.33 3.65
CA GLY A 203 -44.30 12.50 4.98
C GLY A 203 -43.79 13.89 5.33
N LEU A 204 -43.44 14.03 6.63
CA LEU A 204 -42.73 15.18 7.20
C LEU A 204 -41.24 15.17 6.75
N PRO A 205 -40.62 16.35 6.58
CA PRO A 205 -39.19 16.43 6.27
C PRO A 205 -38.34 15.87 7.42
N ALA A 206 -37.30 15.13 7.08
CA ALA A 206 -36.26 14.69 8.00
C ALA A 206 -34.95 15.42 7.68
N VAL A 207 -34.20 15.76 8.72
CA VAL A 207 -32.90 16.43 8.62
C VAL A 207 -31.82 15.60 9.28
N SER A 208 -30.60 15.68 8.76
CA SER A 208 -29.43 15.08 9.39
C SER A 208 -29.00 15.84 10.65
N VAL A 209 -28.07 15.25 11.39
CA VAL A 209 -27.25 16.00 12.36
C VAL A 209 -26.40 17.06 11.63
N ASP A 210 -25.92 18.05 12.39
CA ASP A 210 -25.01 19.07 11.87
C ASP A 210 -23.66 18.45 11.48
N GLY A 211 -23.18 18.79 10.30
CA GLY A 211 -21.82 18.52 9.85
C GLY A 211 -21.08 19.83 9.58
N THR A 212 -19.75 19.78 9.59
CA THR A 212 -18.92 20.95 9.26
C THR A 212 -17.84 20.60 8.24
N PHE A 213 -17.55 21.53 7.33
CA PHE A 213 -16.40 21.44 6.43
C PHE A 213 -15.76 22.83 6.25
N THR A 214 -14.50 22.90 5.83
CA THR A 214 -13.81 24.16 5.54
C THR A 214 -13.38 24.20 4.08
N THR A 215 -13.80 25.22 3.34
CA THR A 215 -13.40 25.43 1.94
C THR A 215 -11.90 25.69 1.84
N ALA A 216 -11.32 25.34 0.69
CA ALA A 216 -9.91 25.60 0.46
C ALA A 216 -9.60 27.12 0.58
N PRO A 217 -8.43 27.51 1.15
CA PRO A 217 -8.04 28.91 1.28
C PRO A 217 -8.05 29.66 -0.06
N ALA A 218 -8.16 30.99 -0.01
CA ALA A 218 -7.97 31.80 -1.20
C ALA A 218 -6.53 31.67 -1.72
N GLY A 219 -6.34 31.00 -2.85
CA GLY A 219 -5.07 30.90 -3.59
C GLY A 219 -5.21 31.27 -5.06
N THR A 220 -4.14 31.23 -5.83
CA THR A 220 -4.16 31.47 -7.28
C THR A 220 -4.01 30.19 -8.11
N GLY A 221 -3.91 29.01 -7.48
CA GLY A 221 -3.69 27.71 -8.14
C GLY A 221 -4.97 26.89 -8.45
N PRO A 222 -4.80 25.70 -9.08
CA PRO A 222 -5.89 24.82 -9.54
C PRO A 222 -6.62 24.11 -8.37
N ASP A 223 -7.89 23.74 -8.55
CA ASP A 223 -8.61 22.95 -7.54
C ASP A 223 -8.16 21.47 -7.58
N VAL A 224 -7.75 20.92 -6.43
CA VAL A 224 -7.38 19.51 -6.28
C VAL A 224 -8.52 18.75 -5.62
N LEU A 225 -9.16 17.86 -6.38
CA LEU A 225 -10.40 17.19 -6.03
C LEU A 225 -10.23 15.67 -5.98
N ASP A 226 -11.15 14.97 -5.32
CA ASP A 226 -11.18 13.49 -5.24
C ASP A 226 -9.82 12.87 -4.83
N VAL A 227 -9.07 13.57 -3.97
CA VAL A 227 -7.75 13.08 -3.53
C VAL A 227 -7.92 11.84 -2.65
N GLY A 228 -7.20 10.78 -2.96
CA GLY A 228 -7.23 9.58 -2.13
C GLY A 228 -6.19 8.53 -2.49
N VAL A 229 -5.93 7.63 -1.55
CA VAL A 229 -5.05 6.48 -1.73
C VAL A 229 -5.83 5.37 -2.43
N ARG A 230 -5.51 5.09 -3.69
CA ARG A 230 -6.20 4.12 -4.55
C ARG A 230 -5.75 2.69 -4.29
N ARG A 231 -4.45 2.49 -4.00
CA ARG A 231 -3.87 1.19 -3.66
C ARG A 231 -2.71 1.36 -2.71
N VAL A 232 -2.56 0.46 -1.74
CA VAL A 232 -1.42 0.46 -0.82
C VAL A 232 -0.83 -0.94 -0.70
N THR A 233 0.50 -1.02 -0.71
CA THR A 233 1.27 -2.23 -0.43
C THR A 233 2.18 -1.97 0.78
N SER A 234 3.11 -2.89 1.07
CA SER A 234 4.07 -2.69 2.15
C SER A 234 5.13 -1.63 1.82
N THR A 235 5.37 -1.35 0.54
CA THR A 235 6.44 -0.44 0.10
C THR A 235 6.00 0.59 -0.92
N ASN A 236 4.73 0.56 -1.35
CA ASN A 236 4.19 1.49 -2.34
C ASN A 236 2.79 1.98 -1.98
N ALA A 237 2.44 3.16 -2.49
CA ALA A 237 1.06 3.66 -2.50
C ALA A 237 0.77 4.33 -3.85
N LEU A 238 -0.38 4.01 -4.46
CA LEU A 238 -0.90 4.70 -5.63
C LEU A 238 -1.87 5.78 -5.16
N ILE A 239 -1.55 7.03 -5.45
CA ILE A 239 -2.35 8.19 -5.08
C ILE A 239 -3.09 8.65 -6.33
N GLY A 240 -4.40 8.88 -6.20
CA GLY A 240 -5.24 9.40 -7.27
C GLY A 240 -5.91 10.70 -6.85
N TRP A 241 -6.05 11.63 -7.78
CA TRP A 241 -6.81 12.88 -7.62
C TRP A 241 -7.34 13.33 -8.99
N THR A 242 -8.21 14.34 -8.97
CA THR A 242 -8.71 15.03 -10.15
C THR A 242 -8.44 16.52 -10.07
N THR A 243 -8.12 17.13 -11.21
CA THR A 243 -7.91 18.57 -11.32
C THR A 243 -8.53 19.10 -12.62
N PRO A 244 -9.28 20.21 -12.58
CA PRO A 244 -9.83 20.80 -13.81
C PRO A 244 -8.77 21.50 -14.67
N THR A 245 -7.73 22.07 -14.06
CA THR A 245 -6.80 23.01 -14.71
C THR A 245 -5.31 22.79 -14.41
N GLY A 246 -4.96 21.88 -13.51
CA GLY A 246 -3.56 21.57 -13.19
C GLY A 246 -2.93 20.60 -14.18
N ASN A 247 -1.69 20.89 -14.59
CA ASN A 247 -0.93 20.06 -15.54
C ASN A 247 0.37 19.53 -14.94
N PHE A 248 0.77 20.03 -13.77
CA PHE A 248 1.97 19.60 -13.08
C PHE A 248 1.62 19.26 -11.64
N ALA A 249 2.10 18.13 -11.14
CA ALA A 249 1.86 17.77 -9.76
C ALA A 249 3.07 17.10 -9.10
N GLN A 250 3.11 17.19 -7.78
CA GLN A 250 4.09 16.60 -6.90
C GLN A 250 3.36 16.07 -5.66
N LEU A 251 3.84 14.95 -5.09
CA LEU A 251 3.39 14.51 -3.77
C LEU A 251 4.44 14.91 -2.73
N GLU A 252 4.00 15.48 -1.62
CA GLU A 252 4.78 15.59 -0.40
C GLU A 252 4.27 14.54 0.59
N TYR A 253 5.17 13.79 1.21
CA TYR A 253 4.81 12.69 2.11
C TYR A 253 5.84 12.49 3.22
N GLY A 254 5.43 11.83 4.30
CA GLY A 254 6.33 11.26 5.30
C GLY A 254 5.63 10.91 6.61
N THR A 255 6.40 10.52 7.62
CA THR A 255 5.85 9.93 8.86
C THR A 255 5.27 10.96 9.85
N SER A 256 5.21 12.23 9.45
CA SER A 256 4.61 13.32 10.23
C SER A 256 3.95 14.32 9.29
N ILE A 257 3.12 15.20 9.84
CA ILE A 257 2.45 16.29 9.11
C ILE A 257 3.43 17.25 8.40
N ASN A 258 4.71 17.23 8.76
CA ASN A 258 5.76 18.01 8.08
C ASN A 258 6.25 17.35 6.79
N TYR A 259 5.79 16.14 6.49
CA TYR A 259 6.15 15.30 5.34
C TYR A 259 7.65 14.98 5.31
N GLY A 260 8.49 15.90 4.86
CA GLY A 260 9.95 15.74 4.81
C GLY A 260 10.47 15.03 3.56
N SER A 261 9.59 14.39 2.78
CA SER A 261 9.91 13.81 1.47
C SER A 261 8.97 14.33 0.39
N PHE A 262 9.44 14.29 -0.87
CA PHE A 262 8.65 14.67 -2.03
C PHE A 262 9.00 13.82 -3.26
N THR A 263 8.05 13.66 -4.18
CA THR A 263 8.31 13.05 -5.50
C THR A 263 8.96 14.05 -6.44
N LEU A 264 9.45 13.61 -7.59
CA LEU A 264 9.73 14.57 -8.68
C LEU A 264 8.42 15.19 -9.18
N LEU A 265 8.52 16.40 -9.74
CA LEU A 265 7.42 17.05 -10.42
C LEU A 265 7.07 16.25 -11.68
N GLN A 266 5.81 15.86 -11.82
CA GLN A 266 5.32 15.09 -12.95
C GLN A 266 4.35 15.92 -13.78
N VAL A 267 4.33 15.69 -15.10
CA VAL A 267 3.43 16.35 -16.06
C VAL A 267 2.28 15.43 -16.39
N PHE A 268 1.07 15.99 -16.42
CA PHE A 268 -0.16 15.28 -16.72
C PHE A 268 -0.88 15.92 -17.90
N SER A 269 -1.58 15.10 -18.68
CA SER A 269 -2.40 15.52 -19.83
C SER A 269 -3.88 15.19 -19.65
N THR A 270 -4.24 14.57 -18.52
CA THR A 270 -5.60 14.15 -18.18
C THR A 270 -6.01 14.78 -16.85
N GLN A 271 -7.31 15.03 -16.69
CA GLN A 271 -7.86 15.59 -15.45
C GLN A 271 -7.78 14.60 -14.29
N ALA A 272 -7.99 13.31 -14.55
CA ALA A 272 -7.71 12.25 -13.59
C ALA A 272 -6.22 11.94 -13.61
N GLN A 273 -5.57 12.05 -12.45
CA GLN A 273 -4.14 11.92 -12.30
C GLN A 273 -3.81 10.88 -11.24
N GLU A 274 -2.70 10.17 -11.47
CA GLU A 274 -2.19 9.19 -10.53
C GLU A 274 -0.67 9.28 -10.39
N MET A 275 -0.17 9.08 -9.18
CA MET A 275 1.26 8.98 -8.91
C MET A 275 1.57 7.94 -7.84
N VAL A 276 2.67 7.21 -8.04
CA VAL A 276 3.10 6.14 -7.15
C VAL A 276 4.18 6.65 -6.20
N LEU A 277 3.93 6.49 -4.90
CA LEU A 277 4.97 6.52 -3.87
C LEU A 277 5.65 5.16 -3.79
N SER A 278 6.97 5.14 -3.66
CA SER A 278 7.78 3.92 -3.59
C SER A 278 8.79 4.00 -2.46
N ASN A 279 9.36 2.84 -2.09
CA ASN A 279 10.32 2.71 -1.00
C ASN A 279 9.77 3.17 0.35
N LEU A 280 8.46 3.02 0.55
CA LEU A 280 7.83 3.26 1.83
C LEU A 280 8.22 2.15 2.82
N THR A 281 8.25 2.49 4.09
CA THR A 281 8.50 1.52 5.16
C THR A 281 7.23 0.69 5.39
N PRO A 282 7.32 -0.65 5.48
CA PRO A 282 6.17 -1.50 5.78
C PRO A 282 5.49 -1.17 7.10
N GLY A 283 4.18 -1.43 7.16
CA GLY A 283 3.37 -1.24 8.36
C GLY A 283 3.49 0.17 8.95
N THR A 284 3.76 1.21 8.16
CA THR A 284 4.10 2.56 8.62
C THR A 284 3.02 3.55 8.19
N GLN A 285 2.71 4.51 9.08
CA GLN A 285 1.74 5.56 8.80
C GLN A 285 2.45 6.73 8.13
N TYR A 286 1.83 7.26 7.09
CA TYR A 286 2.29 8.39 6.32
C TYR A 286 1.22 9.46 6.26
N HIS A 287 1.66 10.70 6.45
CA HIS A 287 0.97 11.90 6.01
C HIS A 287 1.36 12.18 4.55
N LEU A 288 0.42 12.72 3.79
CA LEU A 288 0.56 13.00 2.37
C LEU A 288 -0.25 14.25 1.99
N ARG A 289 0.28 15.06 1.08
CA ARG A 289 -0.52 16.01 0.30
C ARG A 289 -0.10 16.04 -1.15
N VAL A 290 -1.07 16.33 -2.02
CA VAL A 290 -0.84 16.64 -3.44
C VAL A 290 -0.58 18.12 -3.56
N LYS A 291 0.45 18.48 -4.33
CA LYS A 291 0.73 19.85 -4.76
C LYS A 291 0.59 19.93 -6.26
N GLU A 292 -0.16 20.91 -6.72
CA GLU A 292 -0.44 21.10 -8.14
C GLU A 292 -0.13 22.51 -8.63
N TRP A 293 0.27 22.59 -9.89
CA TRP A 293 0.50 23.82 -10.61
C TRP A 293 -0.25 23.85 -11.94
N ASP A 294 -0.77 25.02 -12.28
CA ASP A 294 -1.48 25.32 -13.54
C ASP A 294 -0.55 25.67 -14.72
N GLY A 295 0.76 25.56 -14.54
CA GLY A 295 1.76 25.92 -15.54
C GLY A 295 2.08 27.42 -15.63
N ALA A 296 1.33 28.28 -14.93
CA ALA A 296 1.62 29.71 -14.78
C ALA A 296 2.39 30.03 -13.48
N GLY A 297 2.76 29.00 -12.71
CA GLY A 297 3.53 29.11 -11.48
C GLY A 297 2.68 29.22 -10.22
N TYR A 298 1.35 29.13 -10.34
CA TYR A 298 0.46 29.15 -9.20
C TYR A 298 0.28 27.75 -8.59
N LEU A 299 0.29 27.69 -7.26
CA LEU A 299 0.29 26.45 -6.49
C LEU A 299 -1.03 26.27 -5.73
N ALA A 300 -1.58 25.07 -5.79
CA ALA A 300 -2.59 24.59 -4.85
C ALA A 300 -2.09 23.32 -4.14
N ALA A 301 -2.59 23.10 -2.93
CA ALA A 301 -2.32 21.90 -2.16
C ALA A 301 -3.62 21.26 -1.72
N SER A 302 -3.69 19.93 -1.75
CA SER A 302 -4.77 19.20 -1.10
C SER A 302 -4.72 19.37 0.43
N PRO A 303 -5.82 19.06 1.13
CA PRO A 303 -5.74 18.73 2.56
C PRO A 303 -4.73 17.61 2.84
N ASP A 304 -4.39 17.41 4.10
CA ASP A 304 -3.57 16.28 4.54
C ASP A 304 -4.34 14.96 4.43
N LEU A 305 -3.68 13.94 3.90
CA LEU A 305 -4.15 12.56 3.85
C LEU A 305 -3.27 11.70 4.73
N ILE A 306 -3.90 10.79 5.47
CA ILE A 306 -3.19 9.81 6.28
C ILE A 306 -3.48 8.42 5.71
N PHE A 307 -2.44 7.61 5.54
CA PHE A 307 -2.56 6.20 5.19
C PHE A 307 -1.51 5.35 5.88
N VAL A 308 -1.75 4.04 5.95
CA VAL A 308 -0.81 3.08 6.54
C VAL A 308 -0.43 2.06 5.48
N THR A 309 0.87 1.86 5.26
CA THR A 309 1.36 0.78 4.40
C THR A 309 1.03 -0.58 5.01
N THR A 310 0.82 -1.59 4.17
CA THR A 310 0.55 -2.93 4.70
C THR A 310 1.80 -3.47 5.40
N SER A 311 1.63 -4.43 6.31
CA SER A 311 2.75 -5.14 6.91
C SER A 311 3.60 -5.83 5.84
N ALA A 312 4.89 -6.02 6.12
CA ALA A 312 5.73 -6.83 5.24
C ALA A 312 5.20 -8.26 5.20
N GLY A 313 5.29 -8.93 4.05
CA GLY A 313 5.05 -10.37 3.96
C GLY A 313 6.33 -11.16 4.24
N PRO A 314 6.24 -12.50 4.32
CA PRO A 314 7.41 -13.38 4.27
C PRO A 314 8.30 -13.06 3.08
N ALA A 315 9.60 -12.88 3.32
CA ALA A 315 10.56 -12.63 2.26
C ALA A 315 11.54 -13.80 2.13
N THR A 316 11.74 -14.29 0.91
CA THR A 316 12.71 -15.35 0.62
C THR A 316 14.10 -14.75 0.48
N LEU A 317 15.03 -15.19 1.34
CA LEU A 317 16.43 -14.73 1.37
C LEU A 317 17.35 -15.59 0.50
N ILE A 318 17.10 -16.90 0.47
CA ILE A 318 17.93 -17.90 -0.21
C ILE A 318 16.99 -18.90 -0.89
N GLY A 319 17.28 -19.29 -2.13
CA GLY A 319 16.49 -20.26 -2.89
C GLY A 319 15.15 -19.68 -3.39
N ASN A 320 14.22 -20.57 -3.73
CA ASN A 320 12.90 -20.22 -4.26
C ASN A 320 11.81 -21.24 -3.84
N GLN A 321 10.55 -20.95 -4.18
CA GLN A 321 9.41 -21.83 -3.86
C GLN A 321 9.12 -22.90 -4.93
N THR A 322 10.03 -23.10 -5.88
CA THR A 322 9.84 -24.03 -6.99
C THR A 322 10.15 -25.45 -6.55
N VAL A 323 9.16 -26.34 -6.72
CA VAL A 323 9.39 -27.78 -6.59
C VAL A 323 10.23 -28.23 -7.78
N GLN A 324 11.43 -28.72 -7.50
CA GLN A 324 12.38 -29.09 -8.54
C GLN A 324 11.98 -30.43 -9.21
N PRO A 325 12.37 -30.67 -10.47
CA PRO A 325 11.87 -31.82 -11.22
C PRO A 325 12.54 -33.15 -10.81
N ALA A 326 13.82 -33.15 -10.45
CA ALA A 326 14.58 -34.40 -10.26
C ALA A 326 14.42 -34.94 -8.83
N PRO A 327 13.95 -36.20 -8.65
CA PRO A 327 13.91 -36.84 -7.35
C PRO A 327 15.32 -37.13 -6.83
N VAL A 328 15.49 -36.99 -5.52
CA VAL A 328 16.71 -37.35 -4.80
C VAL A 328 16.34 -38.04 -3.49
N ILE A 329 17.04 -39.13 -3.19
CA ILE A 329 16.91 -39.86 -1.94
C ILE A 329 18.19 -39.65 -1.14
N ILE A 330 18.04 -39.06 0.04
CA ILE A 330 19.13 -38.90 1.01
C ILE A 330 19.00 -40.05 2.00
N PRO A 331 19.98 -40.99 2.03
CA PRO A 331 19.93 -42.13 2.92
C PRO A 331 19.88 -41.72 4.40
N GLN A 332 19.27 -42.57 5.22
CA GLN A 332 19.30 -42.41 6.67
C GLN A 332 20.75 -42.21 7.16
N GLY A 333 20.94 -41.25 8.08
CA GLY A 333 22.22 -40.98 8.68
C GLY A 333 23.23 -40.26 7.78
N ARG A 334 22.84 -39.85 6.56
CA ARG A 334 23.66 -39.00 5.70
C ARG A 334 23.07 -37.59 5.63
N ALA A 335 23.95 -36.59 5.70
CA ALA A 335 23.59 -35.21 5.43
C ALA A 335 23.89 -34.88 3.96
N ALA A 336 23.05 -34.04 3.36
CA ALA A 336 23.28 -33.47 2.03
C ALA A 336 23.23 -31.95 2.14
N ALA A 337 24.24 -31.26 1.63
CA ALA A 337 24.33 -29.81 1.60
C ALA A 337 24.35 -29.28 0.17
N TYR A 338 23.68 -28.17 -0.04
CA TYR A 338 23.48 -27.54 -1.34
C TYR A 338 23.88 -26.07 -1.23
N GLN A 339 24.78 -25.61 -2.10
CA GLN A 339 25.25 -24.23 -2.09
C GLN A 339 24.25 -23.30 -2.78
N TYR A 340 24.01 -22.13 -2.18
CA TYR A 340 23.20 -21.06 -2.72
C TYR A 340 23.91 -19.72 -2.55
N VAL A 341 23.49 -18.74 -3.36
CA VAL A 341 23.77 -17.32 -3.14
C VAL A 341 22.51 -16.68 -2.58
N ALA A 342 22.62 -15.91 -1.50
CA ALA A 342 21.49 -15.16 -0.97
C ALA A 342 21.10 -14.03 -1.94
N SER A 343 19.82 -13.92 -2.27
CA SER A 343 19.31 -12.89 -3.19
C SER A 343 19.20 -11.52 -2.52
N GLN A 344 19.06 -11.49 -1.20
CA GLN A 344 18.94 -10.28 -0.39
C GLN A 344 19.45 -10.52 1.04
N SER A 345 19.82 -9.44 1.72
CA SER A 345 20.16 -9.50 3.14
C SER A 345 18.89 -9.61 4.00
N GLY A 346 19.00 -10.23 5.16
CA GLY A 346 17.90 -10.33 6.12
C GLY A 346 18.19 -11.33 7.22
N LEU A 347 17.23 -11.57 8.11
CA LEU A 347 17.37 -12.57 9.17
C LEU A 347 16.61 -13.84 8.84
N ALA A 348 17.38 -14.86 8.46
CA ALA A 348 16.87 -16.19 8.25
C ALA A 348 16.30 -16.75 9.56
N SER A 349 15.05 -17.18 9.51
CA SER A 349 14.30 -17.66 10.66
C SER A 349 13.45 -18.90 10.34
N ARG A 350 13.28 -19.21 9.05
CA ARG A 350 12.65 -20.45 8.59
C ARG A 350 13.38 -21.04 7.40
N ILE A 351 13.54 -22.36 7.41
CA ILE A 351 13.87 -23.15 6.23
C ILE A 351 12.60 -23.87 5.76
N ARG A 352 12.32 -23.79 4.47
CA ARG A 352 11.25 -24.52 3.80
C ARG A 352 11.87 -25.61 2.95
N VAL A 353 11.46 -26.86 3.13
CA VAL A 353 11.98 -28.02 2.36
C VAL A 353 10.80 -28.82 1.84
N TYR A 354 10.83 -29.15 0.55
CA TYR A 354 9.83 -30.04 -0.04
C TYR A 354 10.20 -31.50 0.24
N VAL A 355 9.23 -32.31 0.65
CA VAL A 355 9.39 -33.74 0.92
C VAL A 355 8.42 -34.50 0.03
N ASP A 356 8.90 -35.51 -0.69
CA ASP A 356 8.04 -36.38 -1.50
C ASP A 356 7.24 -37.34 -0.62
N ASP A 357 6.05 -37.74 -1.09
CA ASP A 357 5.12 -38.64 -0.39
C ASP A 357 5.72 -40.03 -0.08
N GLY A 358 6.72 -40.45 -0.85
CA GLY A 358 7.46 -41.71 -0.62
C GLY A 358 8.57 -41.62 0.44
N SER A 359 8.74 -40.48 1.13
CA SER A 359 9.77 -40.37 2.16
C SER A 359 9.43 -41.21 3.38
N THR A 360 10.41 -41.96 3.88
CA THR A 360 10.30 -42.74 5.13
C THR A 360 10.94 -42.02 6.32
N SER A 361 11.25 -40.73 6.18
CA SER A 361 11.95 -39.96 7.21
C SER A 361 11.06 -39.75 8.42
N GLY A 362 11.49 -40.24 9.58
CA GLY A 362 10.80 -39.99 10.86
C GLY A 362 11.25 -38.68 11.52
N GLN A 363 12.34 -38.09 11.05
CA GLN A 363 12.87 -36.82 11.54
C GLN A 363 13.66 -36.14 10.43
N LEU A 364 13.24 -34.93 10.06
CA LEU A 364 13.98 -34.06 9.15
C LEU A 364 14.70 -32.99 9.96
N ARG A 365 16.02 -32.93 9.82
CA ARG A 365 16.85 -31.83 10.30
C ARG A 365 17.26 -30.97 9.12
N ALA A 366 17.21 -29.67 9.28
CA ALA A 366 17.70 -28.71 8.29
C ALA A 366 18.63 -27.70 8.97
N ALA A 367 19.69 -27.29 8.27
CA ALA A 367 20.66 -26.33 8.76
C ALA A 367 21.11 -25.37 7.67
N LEU A 368 21.40 -24.16 8.09
CA LEU A 368 22.09 -23.16 7.30
C LEU A 368 23.55 -23.11 7.74
N TYR A 369 24.44 -23.25 6.78
CA TYR A 369 25.89 -23.25 6.97
C TYR A 369 26.52 -22.05 6.25
N SER A 370 27.61 -21.52 6.81
CA SER A 370 28.47 -20.57 6.10
C SER A 370 29.17 -21.27 4.94
N ASP A 371 29.62 -20.50 3.94
CA ASP A 371 30.59 -21.00 2.98
C ASP A 371 32.00 -20.98 3.55
N GLN A 372 32.76 -22.06 3.33
CA GLN A 372 34.19 -22.13 3.61
C GLN A 372 34.89 -22.66 2.36
N ALA A 373 35.36 -21.72 1.52
CA ALA A 373 36.08 -22.01 0.29
C ALA A 373 35.33 -22.96 -0.67
N GLY A 374 34.01 -22.79 -0.81
CA GLY A 374 33.20 -23.64 -1.67
C GLY A 374 32.82 -25.00 -1.06
N ALA A 375 32.87 -25.13 0.26
CA ALA A 375 32.30 -26.24 1.02
C ALA A 375 31.49 -25.72 2.22
N PRO A 376 30.60 -26.52 2.83
CA PRO A 376 29.92 -26.15 4.07
C PRO A 376 30.94 -25.90 5.20
N GLY A 377 30.85 -24.71 5.82
CA GLY A 377 31.69 -24.28 6.93
C GLY A 377 31.03 -24.51 8.29
N ALA A 378 30.80 -23.43 9.04
CA ALA A 378 30.15 -23.48 10.35
C ALA A 378 28.62 -23.48 10.23
N ILE A 379 27.94 -24.17 11.15
CA ILE A 379 26.47 -24.08 11.29
C ILE A 379 26.14 -22.69 11.81
N LEU A 380 25.33 -21.95 11.06
CA LEU A 380 24.83 -20.63 11.43
C LEU A 380 23.46 -20.74 12.14
N ALA A 381 22.64 -21.68 11.71
CA ALA A 381 21.35 -21.98 12.33
C ALA A 381 20.89 -23.39 11.93
N GLN A 382 20.08 -24.02 12.78
CA GLN A 382 19.49 -25.32 12.47
C GLN A 382 18.17 -25.52 13.22
N GLY A 383 17.35 -26.44 12.71
CA GLY A 383 16.10 -26.88 13.33
C GLY A 383 15.73 -28.28 12.91
N SER A 384 14.66 -28.82 13.51
CA SER A 384 14.19 -30.18 13.21
C SER A 384 12.69 -30.31 13.39
N ILE A 385 12.09 -31.20 12.61
CA ILE A 385 10.67 -31.54 12.66
C ILE A 385 10.46 -33.03 12.36
N VAL A 386 9.23 -33.51 12.54
CA VAL A 386 8.74 -34.72 11.87
C VAL A 386 8.17 -34.28 10.51
N PRO A 387 8.71 -34.75 9.37
CA PRO A 387 8.28 -34.28 8.06
C PRO A 387 6.96 -34.93 7.63
N ALA A 388 6.19 -34.20 6.80
CA ALA A 388 5.04 -34.71 6.06
C ALA A 388 5.25 -34.53 4.55
N ALA A 389 4.43 -35.16 3.71
CA ALA A 389 4.49 -34.93 2.27
C ALA A 389 4.20 -33.46 1.91
N GLY A 390 4.95 -32.90 0.97
CA GLY A 390 4.83 -31.52 0.52
C GLY A 390 5.82 -30.55 1.19
N TRP A 391 5.47 -29.27 1.21
CA TRP A 391 6.30 -28.22 1.80
C TRP A 391 6.27 -28.25 3.32
N ASN A 392 7.43 -28.47 3.92
CA ASN A 392 7.62 -28.46 5.37
C ASN A 392 8.29 -27.17 5.81
N THR A 393 7.98 -26.72 7.04
CA THR A 393 8.54 -25.50 7.63
C THR A 393 9.35 -25.86 8.86
N ILE A 394 10.63 -25.50 8.85
CA ILE A 394 11.57 -25.72 9.96
C ILE A 394 11.93 -24.34 10.51
N ALA A 395 11.57 -24.08 11.77
CA ALA A 395 11.98 -22.87 12.47
C ALA A 395 13.48 -22.89 12.75
N LEU A 396 14.12 -21.73 12.61
CA LEU A 396 15.51 -21.50 12.95
C LEU A 396 15.60 -20.43 14.04
N PRO A 397 16.59 -20.50 14.94
CA PRO A 397 17.05 -19.31 15.64
C PRO A 397 17.36 -18.20 14.62
N PRO A 398 16.94 -16.94 14.85
CA PRO A 398 17.18 -15.85 13.91
C PRO A 398 18.67 -15.67 13.63
N THR A 399 19.04 -15.76 12.35
CA THR A 399 20.43 -15.71 11.89
C THR A 399 20.55 -14.77 10.69
N PHE A 400 21.44 -13.79 10.79
CA PHE A 400 21.63 -12.82 9.72
C PHE A 400 22.32 -13.43 8.50
N VAL A 401 21.80 -13.15 7.31
CA VAL A 401 22.40 -13.46 6.01
C VAL A 401 22.60 -12.19 5.20
N LEU A 402 23.70 -12.14 4.45
CA LEU A 402 24.08 -11.03 3.58
C LEU A 402 23.74 -11.37 2.13
N GLY A 403 23.03 -10.48 1.45
CA GLY A 403 22.76 -10.58 0.01
C GLY A 403 24.07 -10.66 -0.79
N GLY A 404 24.11 -11.54 -1.78
CA GLY A 404 25.33 -11.90 -2.52
C GLY A 404 26.27 -12.85 -1.79
N GLY A 405 26.06 -13.11 -0.49
CA GLY A 405 26.81 -14.09 0.28
C GLY A 405 26.49 -15.52 -0.14
N ARG A 406 27.50 -16.40 -0.02
CA ARG A 406 27.34 -17.84 -0.26
C ARG A 406 27.02 -18.57 1.03
N TYR A 407 26.02 -19.45 0.95
CA TYR A 407 25.54 -20.24 2.07
C TYR A 407 25.23 -21.67 1.63
N TRP A 408 25.21 -22.59 2.57
CA TRP A 408 24.88 -23.99 2.32
C TRP A 408 23.62 -24.37 3.08
N LEU A 409 22.62 -24.85 2.37
CA LEU A 409 21.43 -25.44 2.98
C LEU A 409 21.64 -26.94 3.07
N ALA A 410 21.70 -27.45 4.29
CA ALA A 410 21.91 -28.86 4.57
C ALA A 410 20.65 -29.51 5.12
N VAL A 411 20.41 -30.76 4.73
CA VAL A 411 19.32 -31.62 5.22
C VAL A 411 19.89 -32.96 5.68
N LEU A 412 19.32 -33.51 6.74
CA LEU A 412 19.71 -34.78 7.34
C LEU A 412 18.47 -35.49 7.88
N SER A 413 18.38 -36.80 7.66
CA SER A 413 17.39 -37.66 8.28
C SER A 413 18.06 -38.74 9.14
N PRO A 414 18.01 -38.63 10.48
CA PRO A 414 18.54 -39.66 11.38
C PRO A 414 17.75 -40.97 11.38
N SER A 415 16.46 -40.92 10.99
CA SER A 415 15.54 -42.05 10.98
C SER A 415 14.85 -42.15 9.62
N GLY A 416 15.04 -43.26 8.91
CA GLY A 416 14.50 -43.46 7.56
C GLY A 416 15.13 -42.56 6.49
N ALA A 417 14.80 -42.84 5.23
CA ALA A 417 15.34 -42.12 4.08
C ALA A 417 14.49 -40.89 3.73
N LEU A 418 15.15 -39.77 3.47
CA LEU A 418 14.51 -38.54 3.04
C LEU A 418 14.37 -38.55 1.51
N ALA A 419 13.13 -38.56 1.02
CA ALA A 419 12.84 -38.38 -0.41
C ALA A 419 12.45 -36.93 -0.66
N THR A 420 13.14 -36.26 -1.57
CA THR A 420 12.97 -34.84 -1.88
C THR A 420 13.35 -34.56 -3.34
N ARG A 421 13.36 -33.28 -3.73
CA ARG A 421 13.59 -32.83 -5.10
C ARG A 421 14.77 -31.90 -5.20
N GLN A 422 15.52 -31.99 -6.30
CA GLN A 422 16.60 -31.08 -6.65
C GLN A 422 16.54 -30.70 -8.13
N ALA A 423 17.18 -29.61 -8.53
CA ALA A 423 17.25 -29.22 -9.94
C ALA A 423 18.02 -30.27 -10.76
N SER A 424 17.84 -30.26 -12.09
CA SER A 424 18.60 -31.14 -12.97
C SER A 424 20.10 -30.83 -12.92
N ALA A 425 20.93 -31.87 -12.91
CA ALA A 425 22.39 -31.77 -12.86
C ALA A 425 23.04 -31.02 -14.06
N SER A 426 22.26 -30.71 -15.10
CA SER A 426 22.68 -29.91 -16.26
C SER A 426 22.81 -28.40 -15.97
N GLY A 427 22.65 -27.96 -14.72
CA GLY A 427 22.95 -26.59 -14.29
C GLY A 427 21.85 -25.56 -14.58
N THR A 428 20.68 -25.98 -15.02
CA THR A 428 19.51 -25.11 -15.16
C THR A 428 18.51 -25.42 -14.05
N SER A 429 18.53 -24.59 -13.00
CA SER A 429 17.38 -24.47 -12.11
C SER A 429 16.16 -24.04 -12.95
N ALA A 430 14.98 -24.60 -12.65
CA ALA A 430 13.78 -24.38 -13.48
C ALA A 430 13.35 -22.89 -13.57
N ASP A 431 13.92 -22.04 -12.74
CA ASP A 431 13.67 -20.60 -12.62
C ASP A 431 14.83 -19.72 -13.12
N GLY A 432 15.99 -20.29 -13.51
CA GLY A 432 17.14 -19.55 -14.04
C GLY A 432 17.78 -18.50 -13.12
N THR A 433 17.27 -18.30 -11.90
CA THR A 433 17.67 -17.23 -10.96
C THR A 433 18.31 -17.78 -9.68
N SER A 434 18.09 -19.06 -9.38
CA SER A 434 18.85 -19.78 -8.36
C SER A 434 20.18 -20.23 -8.94
N ALA A 435 21.18 -19.35 -8.94
CA ALA A 435 22.57 -19.73 -9.21
C ALA A 435 23.08 -20.60 -8.04
N GLY A 436 22.57 -21.84 -7.97
CA GLY A 436 23.08 -22.84 -7.04
C GLY A 436 24.53 -23.15 -7.38
N GLY A 437 25.33 -23.46 -6.36
CA GLY A 437 26.67 -24.01 -6.55
C GLY A 437 26.68 -25.52 -6.40
N SER A 438 27.82 -26.09 -6.05
CA SER A 438 27.98 -27.54 -5.84
C SER A 438 27.03 -28.08 -4.76
N SER A 439 26.70 -29.37 -4.86
CA SER A 439 26.13 -30.14 -3.76
C SER A 439 27.19 -31.05 -3.16
N GLN A 440 27.07 -31.37 -1.87
CA GLN A 440 27.99 -32.26 -1.17
C GLN A 440 27.21 -33.18 -0.23
N LEU A 441 27.50 -34.47 -0.28
CA LEU A 441 27.06 -35.42 0.74
C LEU A 441 28.08 -35.50 1.87
N SER A 442 27.63 -35.77 3.09
CA SER A 442 28.52 -36.12 4.19
C SER A 442 29.19 -37.47 3.90
N LEU A 443 30.49 -37.56 4.16
CA LEU A 443 31.20 -38.84 4.11
C LEU A 443 30.63 -39.83 5.15
N GLN A 444 30.32 -39.31 6.35
CA GLN A 444 29.70 -40.04 7.45
C GLN A 444 28.29 -40.53 7.06
N GLY A 445 27.97 -41.78 7.45
CA GLY A 445 26.72 -42.47 7.06
C GLY A 445 25.76 -42.80 8.21
N THR A 446 26.07 -42.40 9.44
CA THR A 446 25.28 -42.74 10.65
C THR A 446 25.02 -41.52 11.54
N LEU A 447 24.92 -40.34 10.93
CA LEU A 447 24.72 -39.07 11.62
C LEU A 447 23.35 -38.99 12.30
N ALA A 448 23.34 -38.71 13.60
CA ALA A 448 22.14 -38.33 14.36
C ALA A 448 21.90 -36.81 14.39
N ALA A 449 22.96 -36.03 14.14
CA ALA A 449 22.96 -34.57 14.08
C ALA A 449 23.94 -34.11 13.01
N PHE A 450 23.82 -32.84 12.61
CA PHE A 450 24.76 -32.23 11.69
C PHE A 450 26.18 -32.23 12.26
N PRO A 451 27.21 -32.56 11.45
CA PRO A 451 28.58 -32.60 11.93
C PRO A 451 29.08 -31.19 12.21
N ALA A 452 29.83 -31.02 13.31
CA ALA A 452 30.45 -29.75 13.67
C ALA A 452 31.52 -29.31 12.66
N ALA A 453 32.20 -30.27 12.03
CA ALA A 453 33.11 -30.05 10.91
C ALA A 453 32.64 -30.89 9.71
N TRP A 454 32.31 -30.22 8.61
CA TRP A 454 31.87 -30.90 7.40
C TRP A 454 33.04 -31.61 6.73
N THR A 455 33.02 -32.94 6.71
CA THR A 455 33.98 -33.72 5.91
C THR A 455 33.35 -34.01 4.55
N PRO A 456 33.86 -33.42 3.45
CA PRO A 456 33.26 -33.57 2.14
C PRO A 456 33.25 -35.05 1.71
N GLY A 457 32.07 -35.57 1.38
CA GLY A 457 31.91 -36.83 0.66
C GLY A 457 31.81 -36.59 -0.85
N ALA A 458 30.96 -37.36 -1.52
CA ALA A 458 30.71 -37.16 -2.94
C ALA A 458 30.14 -35.75 -3.22
N ALA A 459 30.76 -35.04 -4.15
CA ALA A 459 30.27 -33.77 -4.67
C ALA A 459 29.46 -33.98 -5.94
N GLY A 460 28.35 -33.27 -6.07
CA GLY A 460 27.51 -33.26 -7.26
C GLY A 460 27.62 -31.95 -8.04
N ALA A 461 27.12 -31.96 -9.27
CA ALA A 461 26.92 -30.77 -10.07
C ALA A 461 25.95 -29.78 -9.39
N SER A 462 25.86 -28.55 -9.92
CA SER A 462 24.92 -27.57 -9.41
C SER A 462 23.48 -28.02 -9.60
N ALA A 463 22.86 -28.39 -8.49
CA ALA A 463 21.50 -28.89 -8.42
C ALA A 463 20.88 -28.40 -7.11
N PRO A 464 20.42 -27.14 -7.01
CA PRO A 464 19.79 -26.66 -5.80
C PRO A 464 18.62 -27.57 -5.39
N LEU A 465 18.53 -27.87 -4.10
CA LEU A 465 17.39 -28.53 -3.48
C LEU A 465 16.12 -27.70 -3.65
N ALA A 466 14.96 -28.35 -3.69
CA ALA A 466 13.64 -27.75 -3.54
C ALA A 466 13.45 -27.25 -2.10
N ALA A 467 14.18 -26.17 -1.79
CA ALA A 467 14.24 -25.56 -0.49
C ALA A 467 14.54 -24.08 -0.59
N TYR A 468 14.09 -23.33 0.41
CA TYR A 468 14.34 -21.90 0.52
C TYR A 468 14.36 -21.44 1.97
N VAL A 469 15.03 -20.32 2.20
CA VAL A 469 15.15 -19.69 3.50
C VAL A 469 14.35 -18.41 3.50
N GLN A 470 13.58 -18.17 4.56
CA GLN A 470 12.76 -16.98 4.70
C GLN A 470 13.08 -16.24 5.98
N GLN A 471 12.76 -14.95 5.94
CA GLN A 471 12.44 -14.14 7.11
C GLN A 471 10.92 -13.96 7.18
N ILE A 472 10.31 -14.08 8.36
CA ILE A 472 8.87 -13.85 8.57
C ILE A 472 8.70 -12.65 9.50
N PRO A 473 8.18 -11.51 9.04
CA PRO A 473 7.96 -10.34 9.89
C PRO A 473 6.89 -10.64 10.96
N PRO A 474 6.81 -9.81 12.01
CA PRO A 474 5.82 -10.03 13.06
C PRO A 474 4.40 -9.97 12.50
N SER A 475 3.50 -10.69 13.13
CA SER A 475 2.06 -10.54 12.95
C SER A 475 1.47 -10.05 14.25
N VAL A 476 0.58 -9.06 14.19
CA VAL A 476 -0.03 -8.44 15.36
C VAL A 476 -1.54 -8.35 15.21
N THR A 477 -2.24 -8.73 16.27
CA THR A 477 -3.70 -8.65 16.34
C THR A 477 -4.10 -7.96 17.63
N VAL A 478 -5.00 -6.97 17.56
CA VAL A 478 -5.62 -6.36 18.74
C VAL A 478 -6.61 -7.36 19.33
N MET A 479 -6.47 -7.65 20.63
CA MET A 479 -7.35 -8.56 21.37
C MET A 479 -8.37 -7.80 22.22
N ALA A 480 -8.02 -6.59 22.67
CA ALA A 480 -8.95 -5.71 23.36
C ALA A 480 -8.65 -4.25 22.99
N PRO A 481 -9.69 -3.40 22.87
CA PRO A 481 -11.10 -3.79 22.87
C PRO A 481 -11.49 -4.61 21.64
N ASN A 482 -12.65 -5.27 21.69
CA ASN A 482 -13.24 -5.94 20.54
C ASN A 482 -13.89 -4.93 19.59
N ASP A 483 -14.09 -5.33 18.33
CA ASP A 483 -14.81 -4.50 17.36
C ASP A 483 -16.25 -4.25 17.81
N GLY A 484 -16.69 -3.00 17.69
CA GLY A 484 -17.97 -2.50 18.20
C GLY A 484 -18.01 -2.23 19.71
N ALA A 485 -16.89 -2.34 20.43
CA ALA A 485 -16.91 -2.09 21.88
C ALA A 485 -17.28 -0.65 22.24
N THR A 486 -17.96 -0.50 23.37
CA THR A 486 -18.38 0.79 23.90
C THR A 486 -17.36 1.37 24.88
N LEU A 487 -16.96 2.62 24.66
CA LEU A 487 -16.03 3.37 25.50
C LEU A 487 -16.74 3.83 26.79
N ASN A 488 -16.41 3.21 27.92
CA ASN A 488 -16.98 3.49 29.23
C ASN A 488 -15.90 3.73 30.29
N GLY A 489 -15.02 4.71 30.05
CA GLY A 489 -13.89 5.04 30.95
C GLY A 489 -12.56 4.52 30.42
N PRO A 490 -11.53 4.35 31.27
CA PRO A 490 -10.25 3.83 30.85
C PRO A 490 -10.42 2.48 30.13
N VAL A 491 -9.79 2.35 28.96
CA VAL A 491 -9.89 1.16 28.11
C VAL A 491 -8.56 0.43 28.15
N GLU A 492 -8.62 -0.87 28.40
CA GLU A 492 -7.45 -1.73 28.22
C GLU A 492 -7.27 -2.03 26.73
N LEU A 493 -6.13 -1.62 26.19
CA LEU A 493 -5.64 -2.02 24.90
C LEU A 493 -4.76 -3.24 25.08
N SER A 494 -5.04 -4.32 24.37
CA SER A 494 -4.19 -5.51 24.39
C SER A 494 -3.98 -6.04 22.99
N ALA A 495 -2.81 -6.62 22.75
CA ALA A 495 -2.46 -7.23 21.49
C ALA A 495 -1.68 -8.53 21.68
N VAL A 496 -1.89 -9.46 20.76
CA VAL A 496 -1.07 -10.66 20.61
C VAL A 496 -0.19 -10.47 19.39
N VAL A 497 1.09 -10.80 19.54
CA VAL A 497 2.08 -10.78 18.48
C VAL A 497 2.65 -12.17 18.31
N ASP A 498 2.58 -12.72 17.10
CA ASP A 498 3.29 -13.94 16.70
C ASP A 498 4.42 -13.53 15.76
N ASP A 499 5.65 -13.87 16.15
CA ASP A 499 6.84 -13.58 15.38
C ASP A 499 7.88 -14.68 15.59
N ASP A 500 8.77 -14.84 14.61
CA ASP A 500 9.91 -15.75 14.71
C ASP A 500 11.12 -15.16 15.43
N SER A 501 11.06 -13.88 15.76
CA SER A 501 12.08 -13.13 16.48
C SER A 501 11.48 -12.47 17.74
N PRO A 502 12.30 -12.13 18.74
CA PRO A 502 11.79 -11.44 19.93
C PRO A 502 11.14 -10.10 19.55
N VAL A 503 9.90 -9.90 19.96
CA VAL A 503 9.18 -8.65 19.80
C VAL A 503 9.72 -7.62 20.80
N THR A 504 10.17 -6.46 20.33
CA THR A 504 10.75 -5.42 21.18
C THR A 504 9.78 -4.33 21.58
N LEU A 505 8.75 -4.08 20.76
CA LEU A 505 7.81 -2.99 20.96
C LEU A 505 6.46 -3.27 20.30
N VAL A 506 5.39 -2.97 21.01
CA VAL A 506 4.04 -2.85 20.48
C VAL A 506 3.54 -1.44 20.77
N GLN A 507 3.36 -0.63 19.74
CA GLN A 507 2.77 0.70 19.82
C GLN A 507 1.27 0.61 19.57
N PHE A 508 0.46 1.12 20.49
CA PHE A 508 -0.97 1.23 20.28
C PHE A 508 -1.31 2.59 19.68
N LEU A 509 -2.26 2.60 18.73
CA LEU A 509 -2.72 3.77 18.02
C LEU A 509 -4.23 3.93 18.17
N VAL A 510 -4.69 5.16 18.37
CA VAL A 510 -6.10 5.56 18.32
C VAL A 510 -6.22 6.61 17.22
N ASP A 511 -7.10 6.37 16.25
CA ASP A 511 -7.29 7.20 15.05
C ASP A 511 -5.98 7.49 14.30
N GLY A 512 -5.10 6.47 14.25
CA GLY A 512 -3.77 6.58 13.66
C GLY A 512 -2.75 7.36 14.50
N VAL A 513 -3.13 7.88 15.68
CA VAL A 513 -2.22 8.58 16.58
C VAL A 513 -1.69 7.63 17.64
N PRO A 514 -0.37 7.51 17.84
CA PRO A 514 0.19 6.72 18.93
C PRO A 514 -0.28 7.19 20.30
N VAL A 515 -0.84 6.29 21.10
CA VAL A 515 -1.28 6.56 22.48
C VAL A 515 -0.36 5.97 23.54
N GLY A 516 0.53 5.06 23.15
CA GLY A 516 1.55 4.51 24.04
C GLY A 516 2.18 3.24 23.48
N VAL A 517 3.09 2.66 24.25
CA VAL A 517 3.87 1.48 23.85
C VAL A 517 3.94 0.44 24.98
N ALA A 518 3.99 -0.84 24.62
CA ALA A 518 4.31 -1.95 25.49
C ALA A 518 5.54 -2.69 24.94
N THR A 519 6.56 -2.96 25.77
CA THR A 519 7.83 -3.56 25.31
C THR A 519 8.01 -5.01 25.75
N ARG A 520 7.03 -5.57 26.46
CA ARG A 520 7.05 -6.94 26.98
C ARG A 520 5.66 -7.55 26.98
N ALA A 521 5.58 -8.86 26.78
CA ALA A 521 4.33 -9.61 26.92
C ALA A 521 3.93 -9.76 28.41
N PRO A 522 2.62 -9.75 28.75
CA PRO A 522 1.49 -9.48 27.85
C PRO A 522 1.48 -8.01 27.39
N PHE A 523 1.34 -7.78 26.08
CA PHE A 523 1.38 -6.44 25.50
C PHE A 523 0.06 -5.73 25.77
N THR A 524 0.05 -4.94 26.84
CA THR A 524 -1.12 -4.24 27.35
C THR A 524 -0.80 -2.78 27.63
N LEU A 525 -1.79 -1.91 27.43
CA LEU A 525 -1.72 -0.48 27.74
C LEU A 525 -3.10 -0.02 28.18
N THR A 526 -3.20 0.72 29.29
CA THR A 526 -4.44 1.40 29.64
C THR A 526 -4.48 2.77 28.95
N TRP A 527 -5.50 2.99 28.14
CA TRP A 527 -5.76 4.26 27.46
C TRP A 527 -6.90 5.02 28.15
N ASP A 528 -6.69 6.30 28.46
CA ASP A 528 -7.74 7.19 28.96
C ASP A 528 -8.60 7.68 27.79
N SER A 529 -9.78 7.09 27.63
CA SER A 529 -10.73 7.43 26.56
C SER A 529 -11.58 8.67 26.82
N SER A 530 -11.36 9.40 27.92
CA SER A 530 -12.22 10.54 28.32
C SER A 530 -12.31 11.63 27.25
N ALA A 531 -11.22 11.92 26.55
CA ALA A 531 -11.16 12.88 25.45
C ALA A 531 -11.72 12.34 24.11
N ALA A 532 -11.96 11.03 24.00
CA ALA A 532 -12.50 10.36 22.82
C ALA A 532 -13.98 9.97 22.98
N ARG A 533 -14.70 10.57 23.94
CA ARG A 533 -16.15 10.45 24.03
C ARG A 533 -16.82 11.38 23.02
N THR A 534 -16.75 11.01 21.76
CA THR A 534 -17.44 11.72 20.67
C THR A 534 -18.64 10.90 20.18
N ARG A 535 -19.53 11.52 19.38
CA ARG A 535 -20.61 10.81 18.68
C ARG A 535 -20.12 10.07 17.43
N THR A 536 -18.82 10.10 17.16
CA THR A 536 -18.20 9.42 16.03
C THR A 536 -17.42 8.20 16.53
N PRO A 537 -17.45 7.07 15.81
CA PRO A 537 -16.60 5.94 16.15
C PRO A 537 -15.11 6.29 16.05
N HIS A 538 -14.30 5.67 16.90
CA HIS A 538 -12.84 5.75 16.91
C HIS A 538 -12.25 4.43 16.41
N THR A 539 -11.05 4.49 15.84
CA THR A 539 -10.33 3.30 15.38
C THR A 539 -9.13 3.01 16.27
N ILE A 540 -8.90 1.74 16.58
CA ILE A 540 -7.78 1.26 17.39
C ILE A 540 -6.95 0.29 16.56
N ALA A 541 -5.63 0.46 16.59
CA ALA A 541 -4.69 -0.47 15.98
C ALA A 541 -3.48 -0.70 16.89
N ALA A 542 -2.72 -1.75 16.61
CA ALA A 542 -1.43 -2.01 17.22
C ALA A 542 -0.37 -2.19 16.15
N ARG A 543 0.81 -1.61 16.37
CA ARG A 543 2.00 -1.79 15.55
C ARG A 543 3.07 -2.52 16.34
N ALA A 544 3.40 -3.73 15.94
CA ALA A 544 4.51 -4.48 16.50
C ALA A 544 5.81 -4.19 15.77
N MET A 545 6.91 -4.18 16.50
CA MET A 545 8.28 -4.16 16.01
C MET A 545 9.07 -5.25 16.71
N ASP A 546 9.84 -6.01 15.95
CA ASP A 546 10.73 -7.00 16.50
C ASP A 546 12.14 -6.45 16.81
N ALA A 547 13.02 -7.30 17.34
CA ALA A 547 14.41 -6.95 17.65
C ALA A 547 15.24 -6.57 16.41
N LEU A 548 14.68 -6.75 15.23
CA LEU A 548 15.33 -6.57 13.94
C LEU A 548 14.80 -5.32 13.23
N GLY A 549 13.91 -4.55 13.88
CA GLY A 549 13.30 -3.35 13.35
C GLY A 549 12.21 -3.61 12.30
N ARG A 550 11.78 -4.87 12.10
CA ARG A 550 10.70 -5.20 11.18
C ARG A 550 9.38 -4.91 11.87
N THR A 551 8.46 -4.30 11.13
CA THR A 551 7.20 -3.81 11.65
C THR A 551 6.01 -4.49 10.99
N ALA A 552 4.95 -4.63 11.78
CA ALA A 552 3.62 -4.97 11.29
C ALA A 552 2.57 -4.15 12.02
N THR A 553 1.53 -3.74 11.30
CA THR A 553 0.36 -3.08 11.88
C THR A 553 -0.84 -4.01 11.76
N SER A 554 -1.65 -4.07 12.81
CA SER A 554 -2.86 -4.89 12.87
C SER A 554 -3.95 -4.33 11.95
N ALA A 555 -5.00 -5.12 11.73
CA ALA A 555 -6.27 -4.55 11.32
C ALA A 555 -6.77 -3.55 12.39
N VAL A 556 -7.60 -2.59 11.96
CA VAL A 556 -8.25 -1.65 12.87
C VAL A 556 -9.45 -2.30 13.53
N VAL A 557 -9.67 -1.94 14.79
CA VAL A 557 -10.87 -2.22 15.58
C VAL A 557 -11.65 -0.92 15.74
N THR A 558 -12.95 -0.94 15.48
CA THR A 558 -13.81 0.23 15.66
C THR A 558 -14.47 0.19 17.02
N VAL A 559 -14.45 1.31 17.73
CA VAL A 559 -15.10 1.48 19.04
C VAL A 559 -15.92 2.75 19.07
N ALA A 560 -16.92 2.84 19.92
CA ALA A 560 -17.80 4.00 19.99
C ALA A 560 -18.13 4.42 21.43
N SER A 561 -18.43 5.70 21.65
CA SER A 561 -18.91 6.17 22.97
C SER A 561 -20.22 5.49 23.37
N SER A 562 -20.52 5.40 24.68
CA SER A 562 -21.86 5.02 25.16
C SER A 562 -22.98 5.93 24.66
N ASP A 563 -22.62 7.15 24.27
CA ASP A 563 -23.55 8.12 23.67
C ASP A 563 -23.83 7.82 22.18
N TYR A 564 -23.24 6.74 21.64
CA TYR A 564 -23.44 6.24 20.29
C TYR A 564 -24.29 4.96 20.32
N THR A 565 -25.53 5.04 19.83
CA THR A 565 -26.40 3.87 19.67
C THR A 565 -26.10 3.18 18.34
N PHE A 566 -25.53 1.98 18.37
CA PHE A 566 -25.41 1.13 17.18
C PHE A 566 -26.81 0.60 16.84
N THR A 567 -27.52 1.23 15.91
CA THR A 567 -28.79 0.70 15.42
C THR A 567 -28.51 -0.51 14.53
N THR A 568 -28.46 -1.70 15.12
CA THR A 568 -28.66 -2.94 14.35
C THR A 568 -30.08 -2.90 13.77
N PRO A 569 -30.31 -3.26 12.49
CA PRO A 569 -31.66 -3.47 11.99
C PRO A 569 -32.30 -4.56 12.83
N SER A 570 -33.30 -4.21 13.65
CA SER A 570 -34.08 -5.22 14.36
C SER A 570 -34.80 -6.06 13.32
N GLY A 571 -34.34 -7.31 13.17
CA GLY A 571 -35.09 -8.33 12.46
C GLY A 571 -36.36 -8.62 13.24
N SER A 572 -37.48 -8.04 12.80
CA SER A 572 -38.80 -8.49 13.23
C SER A 572 -39.03 -9.88 12.64
N THR A 573 -38.90 -10.90 13.49
CA THR A 573 -39.50 -12.21 13.24
C THR A 573 -41.01 -12.05 13.45
N GLU A 574 -41.72 -11.65 12.40
CA GLU A 574 -43.17 -11.81 12.35
C GLU A 574 -43.46 -13.22 11.84
N ALA A 575 -43.87 -14.10 12.76
CA ALA A 575 -44.40 -15.41 12.43
C ALA A 575 -45.72 -15.25 11.67
N ALA A 576 -45.76 -15.73 10.44
CA ALA A 576 -46.99 -15.82 9.67
C ALA A 576 -47.96 -16.82 10.33
N PRO A 577 -49.23 -16.48 10.59
CA PRO A 577 -50.24 -17.49 10.90
C PRO A 577 -50.66 -18.20 9.61
N PHE A 578 -50.94 -19.50 9.76
CA PHE A 578 -51.32 -20.47 8.73
C PHE A 578 -52.49 -20.05 7.84
#